data_AF-A0A2P2BRK7-F1
#
_entry.id   AF-A0A2P2BRK7-F1
#
_cell.length_a   1.000
_cell.length_b   1.000
_cell.length_c   1.000
_cell.angle_alpha   90.00
_cell.angle_beta   90.00
_cell.angle_gamma   90.00
#
_symmetry.space_group_name_H-M   'P 1'
#
loop_
_entity.id
_entity.type
_entity.pdbx_description
1 polymer ?
#
loop_
_entity_poly.entity_id
_entity_poly.type
_entity_poly.pdbx_seq_one_letter_code
_entity_poly.pdbx_strand_id
1 'polypeptide(L)'
;MFFNTNEEWFISYWEKTDFSMWNESDIREEFIAPLLNILGYSKRTVNDIIREKSLKLNTPFHRIGRKKIQIDYIPTIRLKSFWIIEAKPGNERNMGNGDLLQAHLYAIHPEVQVPLIVLCNGWELKIYDSATITDWSKPILDINKYNCRDKFEELKYALSAESILEFQRGRIIQNIKNTFSVEIDIKNLNDFEMKFNRMCIDLKKDIKNNERELEKKHWDERVLKYKKRLKEESDKGLIIKMDILGKHMLHAADEYIKRIKESDRLRQIELINILVTYYRGAPHSIFRVNFLYILLELLKSDIKVDGTLYFKTIDQLIEEVALSNISYHKESEFHNVLAHLENTCCRISKKIAIKVYMDLVKDKIKNIKKNMSKEDLIKDNPTVSAEMIKLISIYAENLWRLFSNFKNTDLMWEGIWLLEDYEIQIDNLQDKKYPNNDGDLLFFESYGRGYDILNIGSWDVLNRTESIPILKSKNFDSRIIQFALSSREDIIKNIPTPKCKPDGYEYSKKLIDKIYSVNNIMKQV
;
A
#
# COMPACT_ATOMS: atom_id res chain seq x y z
N MET A 1 18.19 19.62 25.18
CA MET A 1 18.03 18.83 23.93
C MET A 1 17.95 17.37 24.31
N PHE A 2 16.99 16.62 23.79
CA PHE A 2 16.92 15.17 23.97
C PHE A 2 17.46 14.52 22.70
N PHE A 3 18.68 14.00 22.75
CA PHE A 3 19.24 13.18 21.66
C PHE A 3 18.58 11.80 21.67
N ASN A 4 18.47 11.15 20.50
CA ASN A 4 18.11 9.73 20.47
C ASN A 4 19.27 8.88 21.04
N THR A 5 19.00 7.72 21.61
CA THR A 5 19.97 6.85 22.30
C THR A 5 21.23 6.55 21.46
N ASN A 6 21.08 6.46 20.12
CA ASN A 6 22.19 6.21 19.20
C ASN A 6 23.07 7.46 18.96
N GLU A 7 22.49 8.65 18.96
CA GLU A 7 23.22 9.92 18.78
C GLU A 7 24.07 10.22 20.00
N GLU A 8 23.48 10.09 21.19
CA GLU A 8 24.16 10.32 22.46
C GLU A 8 25.35 9.37 22.65
N TRP A 9 25.18 8.11 22.24
CA TRP A 9 26.27 7.13 22.21
C TRP A 9 27.41 7.60 21.29
N PHE A 10 27.11 8.04 20.07
CA PHE A 10 28.14 8.45 19.11
C PHE A 10 28.87 9.71 19.53
N ILE A 11 28.16 10.71 20.06
CA ILE A 11 28.78 11.93 20.59
C ILE A 11 29.73 11.56 21.74
N SER A 12 29.26 10.74 22.68
CA SER A 12 30.09 10.26 23.80
C SER A 12 31.30 9.44 23.34
N TYR A 13 31.13 8.64 22.29
CA TYR A 13 32.19 7.87 21.65
C TYR A 13 33.23 8.82 21.02
N TRP A 14 32.79 9.82 20.27
CA TRP A 14 33.67 10.82 19.65
C TRP A 14 34.49 11.58 20.70
N GLU A 15 33.86 12.06 21.78
CA GLU A 15 34.54 12.80 22.87
C GLU A 15 35.70 11.99 23.49
N LYS A 16 35.46 10.69 23.71
CA LYS A 16 36.36 9.80 24.47
C LYS A 16 37.43 9.12 23.61
N THR A 17 37.23 9.03 22.30
CA THR A 17 38.14 8.29 21.42
C THR A 17 39.44 9.05 21.20
N ASP A 18 40.55 8.33 21.23
CA ASP A 18 41.88 8.80 20.83
C ASP A 18 42.20 8.23 19.44
N PHE A 19 42.33 9.12 18.46
CA PHE A 19 42.52 8.78 17.05
C PHE A 19 44.01 8.77 16.65
N SER A 20 44.94 8.96 17.57
CA SER A 20 46.38 9.13 17.27
C SER A 20 47.02 7.95 16.54
N MET A 21 46.48 6.75 16.71
CA MET A 21 46.96 5.52 16.07
C MET A 21 46.11 5.10 14.85
N TRP A 22 45.09 5.87 14.49
CA TRP A 22 44.14 5.50 13.46
C TRP A 22 44.66 5.89 12.08
N ASN A 23 44.66 4.93 11.18
CA ASN A 23 44.89 5.18 9.76
C ASN A 23 43.60 5.64 9.07
N GLU A 24 43.67 5.99 7.79
CA GLU A 24 42.52 6.46 7.00
C GLU A 24 41.38 5.43 6.93
N SER A 25 41.71 4.14 6.88
CA SER A 25 40.70 3.06 6.85
C SER A 25 39.98 2.93 8.19
N ASP A 26 40.69 3.10 9.31
CA ASP A 26 40.07 3.09 10.64
C ASP A 26 39.09 4.26 10.76
N ILE A 27 39.50 5.46 10.34
CA ILE A 27 38.62 6.65 10.34
C ILE A 27 37.38 6.43 9.45
N ARG A 28 37.57 5.80 8.29
CA ARG A 28 36.48 5.50 7.35
C ARG A 28 35.44 4.57 7.97
N GLU A 29 35.85 3.41 8.48
CA GLU A 29 34.90 2.38 8.89
C GLU A 29 34.47 2.48 10.37
N GLU A 30 35.32 2.95 11.27
CA GLU A 30 35.02 3.02 12.71
C GLU A 30 34.46 4.38 13.15
N PHE A 31 34.62 5.44 12.33
CA PHE A 31 34.09 6.76 12.65
C PHE A 31 33.08 7.29 11.62
N ILE A 32 33.47 7.39 10.34
CA ILE A 32 32.61 7.98 9.30
C ILE A 32 31.40 7.08 9.00
N ALA A 33 31.57 5.76 8.91
CA ALA A 33 30.45 4.87 8.63
C ALA A 33 29.34 4.91 9.71
N PRO A 34 29.66 4.88 11.03
CA PRO A 34 28.68 5.14 12.09
C PRO A 34 28.02 6.52 11.99
N LEU A 35 28.80 7.57 11.68
CA LEU A 35 28.26 8.93 11.50
C LEU A 35 27.24 8.96 10.35
N LEU A 36 27.54 8.35 9.20
CA LEU A 36 26.64 8.31 8.05
C LEU A 36 25.32 7.61 8.38
N ASN A 37 25.36 6.55 9.20
CA ASN A 37 24.15 5.87 9.67
C ASN A 37 23.29 6.80 10.54
N ILE A 38 23.91 7.53 11.47
CA ILE A 38 23.22 8.51 12.32
C ILE A 38 22.62 9.66 11.50
N LEU A 39 23.32 10.09 10.46
CA LEU A 39 22.83 11.10 9.51
C LEU A 39 21.72 10.57 8.58
N GLY A 40 21.32 9.30 8.71
CA GLY A 40 20.19 8.72 7.97
C GLY A 40 20.54 8.16 6.59
N TYR A 41 21.81 7.87 6.33
CA TYR A 41 22.28 7.24 5.10
C TYR A 41 22.58 5.75 5.30
N SER A 42 22.15 4.93 4.35
CA SER A 42 22.42 3.50 4.40
C SER A 42 22.37 2.86 3.02
N LYS A 43 23.18 1.80 2.84
CA LYS A 43 23.35 1.12 1.57
C LYS A 43 22.02 0.53 1.08
N ARG A 44 21.70 0.72 -0.21
CA ARG A 44 20.47 0.24 -0.86
C ARG A 44 19.17 0.80 -0.26
N THR A 45 19.24 1.97 0.35
CA THR A 45 18.03 2.72 0.77
C THR A 45 17.75 3.87 -0.19
N VAL A 46 16.67 4.63 0.05
CA VAL A 46 16.39 5.87 -0.70
C VAL A 46 17.49 6.91 -0.49
N ASN A 47 18.19 6.83 0.64
CA ASN A 47 19.33 7.67 1.01
C ASN A 47 20.62 6.82 0.94
N ASP A 48 21.04 6.46 -0.26
CA ASP A 48 22.12 5.50 -0.51
C ASP A 48 23.52 6.10 -0.31
N ILE A 49 24.52 5.23 -0.14
CA ILE A 49 25.94 5.60 -0.02
C ILE A 49 26.71 4.93 -1.17
N ILE A 50 27.25 5.75 -2.08
CA ILE A 50 28.20 5.27 -3.08
C ILE A 50 29.59 5.29 -2.43
N ARG A 51 30.17 4.11 -2.24
CA ARG A 51 31.53 3.94 -1.70
C ARG A 51 32.54 3.91 -2.83
N GLU A 52 33.73 4.45 -2.59
CA GLU A 52 34.93 4.15 -3.37
C GLU A 52 34.78 4.34 -4.89
N LYS A 53 34.05 5.40 -5.30
CA LYS A 53 33.79 5.65 -6.72
C LYS A 53 35.11 5.97 -7.43
N SER A 54 35.57 5.07 -8.29
CA SER A 54 36.78 5.30 -9.09
C SER A 54 36.46 6.16 -10.31
N LEU A 55 37.01 7.38 -10.35
CA LEU A 55 36.85 8.30 -11.47
C LEU A 55 38.03 8.15 -12.45
N LYS A 56 37.72 8.02 -13.74
CA LYS A 56 38.73 7.99 -14.81
C LYS A 56 39.07 9.42 -15.23
N LEU A 57 40.28 9.84 -14.92
CA LEU A 57 40.81 11.18 -15.20
C LEU A 57 41.26 11.30 -16.67
N ASN A 58 40.37 11.06 -17.62
CA ASN A 58 40.76 11.03 -19.03
C ASN A 58 40.93 12.43 -19.64
N THR A 59 40.54 13.49 -18.91
CA THR A 59 40.61 14.90 -19.32
C THR A 59 40.44 15.81 -18.10
N PRO A 60 41.26 16.86 -17.89
CA PRO A 60 42.71 16.96 -17.69
C PRO A 60 43.04 17.14 -16.18
N PHE A 61 43.79 16.24 -15.55
CA PHE A 61 44.30 16.46 -14.19
C PHE A 61 45.80 16.78 -14.20
N HIS A 62 46.15 18.01 -13.84
CA HIS A 62 47.52 18.55 -13.74
C HIS A 62 48.32 18.02 -12.52
N ARG A 63 48.22 16.73 -12.20
CA ARG A 63 49.22 16.05 -11.37
C ARG A 63 49.81 14.91 -12.18
N ILE A 64 51.03 15.14 -12.68
CA ILE A 64 51.86 14.14 -13.36
C ILE A 64 51.91 12.88 -12.49
N GLY A 65 51.23 11.80 -12.92
CA GLY A 65 51.42 10.44 -12.38
C GLY A 65 50.20 9.69 -11.82
N ARG A 66 49.05 10.32 -11.48
CA ARG A 66 47.86 9.58 -10.98
C ARG A 66 46.81 9.36 -12.10
N LYS A 67 46.43 8.10 -12.34
CA LYS A 67 45.47 7.70 -13.40
C LYS A 67 44.03 7.43 -12.90
N LYS A 68 43.85 7.28 -11.58
CA LYS A 68 42.57 6.99 -10.93
C LYS A 68 42.50 7.73 -9.60
N ILE A 69 41.30 8.19 -9.27
CA ILE A 69 40.96 8.82 -8.00
C ILE A 69 39.79 8.03 -7.39
N GLN A 70 39.81 7.86 -6.08
CA GLN A 70 38.79 7.14 -5.30
C GLN A 70 38.31 8.08 -4.19
N ILE A 71 37.01 8.36 -4.17
CA ILE A 71 36.35 9.15 -3.11
C ILE A 71 35.80 8.16 -2.09
N ASP A 72 35.98 8.42 -0.80
CA ASP A 72 35.56 7.49 0.26
C ASP A 72 34.05 7.25 0.25
N TYR A 73 33.27 8.32 0.42
CA TYR A 73 31.82 8.23 0.40
C TYR A 73 31.17 9.40 -0.35
N ILE A 74 30.16 9.06 -1.15
CA ILE A 74 29.25 10.00 -1.80
C ILE A 74 27.82 9.64 -1.38
N PRO A 75 27.30 10.27 -0.32
CA PRO A 75 25.92 10.10 0.11
C PRO A 75 24.93 10.68 -0.92
N THR A 76 23.82 10.00 -1.12
CA THR A 76 22.77 10.38 -2.07
C THR A 76 21.42 10.47 -1.37
N ILE A 77 20.55 11.36 -1.85
CA ILE A 77 19.13 11.38 -1.53
C ILE A 77 18.37 11.26 -2.83
N ARG A 78 17.52 10.23 -2.95
CA ARG A 78 16.74 9.99 -4.16
C ARG A 78 17.63 10.01 -5.41
N LEU A 79 18.80 9.36 -5.32
CA LEU A 79 19.83 9.24 -6.36
C LEU A 79 20.61 10.52 -6.70
N LYS A 80 20.38 11.64 -5.98
CA LYS A 80 21.16 12.87 -6.16
C LYS A 80 22.14 13.08 -5.01
N SER A 81 23.40 13.35 -5.35
CA SER A 81 24.45 13.65 -4.36
C SER A 81 24.47 15.14 -4.02
N PHE A 82 24.65 15.46 -2.73
CA PHE A 82 24.76 16.84 -2.25
C PHE A 82 26.10 17.14 -1.56
N TRP A 83 26.86 16.09 -1.25
CA TRP A 83 28.15 16.24 -0.59
C TRP A 83 29.02 15.01 -0.83
N ILE A 84 30.32 15.18 -0.61
CA ILE A 84 31.29 14.10 -0.49
C ILE A 84 31.98 14.19 0.86
N ILE A 85 32.50 13.08 1.35
CA ILE A 85 33.41 13.06 2.48
C ILE A 85 34.69 12.32 2.15
N GLU A 86 35.81 12.91 2.55
CA GLU A 86 37.15 12.34 2.44
C GLU A 86 37.71 12.13 3.85
N ALA A 87 38.15 10.91 4.13
CA ALA A 87 38.84 10.50 5.33
C ALA A 87 40.31 10.94 5.29
N LYS A 88 40.84 11.26 6.46
CA LYS A 88 42.26 11.58 6.67
C LYS A 88 42.78 10.82 7.88
N PRO A 89 44.08 10.48 7.92
CA PRO A 89 44.62 9.72 9.02
C PRO A 89 44.57 10.52 10.33
N GLY A 90 44.29 9.84 11.45
CA GLY A 90 44.16 10.46 12.77
C GLY A 90 45.50 10.69 13.48
N ASN A 91 46.63 10.27 12.88
CA ASN A 91 47.96 10.57 13.40
C ASN A 91 48.27 12.08 13.39
N GLU A 92 47.61 12.85 12.52
CA GLU A 92 47.65 14.30 12.48
C GLU A 92 46.36 14.89 13.07
N ARG A 93 46.48 15.78 14.05
CA ARG A 93 45.31 16.39 14.71
C ARG A 93 44.57 17.41 13.84
N ASN A 94 45.28 18.10 12.97
CA ASN A 94 44.73 19.15 12.11
C ASN A 94 44.90 18.76 10.64
N MET A 95 43.84 18.92 9.85
CA MET A 95 43.89 18.71 8.39
C MET A 95 44.43 19.97 7.69
N GLY A 96 45.23 19.77 6.63
CA GLY A 96 45.89 20.86 5.92
C GLY A 96 45.17 21.31 4.65
N ASN A 97 45.60 22.45 4.09
CA ASN A 97 45.05 22.99 2.83
C ASN A 97 45.22 22.05 1.63
N GLY A 98 46.23 21.17 1.65
CA GLY A 98 46.47 20.18 0.60
C GLY A 98 45.37 19.12 0.50
N ASP A 99 44.74 18.79 1.62
CA ASP A 99 43.63 17.83 1.70
C ASP A 99 42.35 18.40 1.12
N LEU A 100 42.07 19.68 1.41
CA LEU A 100 40.92 20.38 0.86
C LEU A 100 41.03 20.55 -0.65
N LEU A 101 42.22 20.88 -1.18
CA LEU A 101 42.41 21.00 -2.63
C LEU A 101 42.10 19.69 -3.36
N GLN A 102 42.50 18.55 -2.78
CA GLN A 102 42.20 17.24 -3.35
C GLN A 102 40.70 16.98 -3.38
N ALA A 103 40.00 17.16 -2.25
CA ALA A 103 38.57 16.93 -2.17
C ALA A 103 37.76 17.94 -3.00
N HIS A 104 38.23 19.18 -3.13
CA HIS A 104 37.61 20.21 -3.97
C HIS A 104 37.58 19.82 -5.44
N LEU A 105 38.71 19.36 -5.97
CA LEU A 105 38.81 18.86 -7.34
C LEU A 105 37.82 17.71 -7.62
N TYR A 106 37.53 16.89 -6.60
CA TYR A 106 36.58 15.80 -6.72
C TYR A 106 35.14 16.30 -6.73
N ALA A 107 34.81 17.23 -5.82
CA ALA A 107 33.48 17.78 -5.72
C ALA A 107 33.03 18.49 -7.01
N ILE A 108 33.94 19.19 -7.69
CA ILE A 108 33.64 19.89 -8.95
C ILE A 108 33.75 19.01 -10.20
N HIS A 109 34.18 17.74 -10.06
CA HIS A 109 34.33 16.84 -11.20
C HIS A 109 32.98 16.59 -11.89
N PRO A 110 32.89 16.56 -13.25
CA PRO A 110 31.62 16.41 -13.97
C PRO A 110 30.79 15.18 -13.59
N GLU A 111 31.43 14.08 -13.14
CA GLU A 111 30.73 12.86 -12.69
C GLU A 111 30.27 12.88 -11.22
N VAL A 112 30.61 13.93 -10.46
CA VAL A 112 30.32 14.05 -9.01
C VAL A 112 29.46 15.28 -8.74
N GLN A 113 29.93 16.47 -9.13
CA GLN A 113 29.23 17.76 -9.03
C GLN A 113 28.39 17.95 -7.75
N VAL A 114 29.07 18.00 -6.61
CA VAL A 114 28.40 18.21 -5.31
C VAL A 114 28.68 19.61 -4.74
N PRO A 115 27.70 20.25 -4.08
CA PRO A 115 27.85 21.59 -3.53
C PRO A 115 28.65 21.66 -2.21
N LEU A 116 28.88 20.53 -1.53
CA LEU A 116 29.59 20.49 -0.25
C LEU A 116 30.73 19.48 -0.25
N ILE A 117 31.80 19.84 0.45
CA ILE A 117 32.97 19.00 0.70
C ILE A 117 33.08 18.81 2.21
N VAL A 118 33.28 17.57 2.65
CA VAL A 118 33.52 17.26 4.06
C VAL A 118 34.88 16.58 4.19
N LEU A 119 35.69 17.07 5.12
CA LEU A 119 36.94 16.44 5.49
C LEU A 119 36.83 15.94 6.93
N CYS A 120 37.37 14.76 7.22
CA CYS A 120 37.33 14.19 8.57
C CYS A 120 38.58 13.36 8.88
N ASN A 121 39.23 13.64 10.01
CA ASN A 121 40.35 12.85 10.56
C ASN A 121 40.04 12.27 11.96
N GLY A 122 38.77 12.28 12.37
CA GLY A 122 38.33 11.84 13.70
C GLY A 122 38.53 12.90 14.79
N TRP A 123 39.61 13.67 14.75
CA TRP A 123 39.81 14.81 15.66
C TRP A 123 38.90 15.99 15.33
N GLU A 124 38.78 16.31 14.04
CA GLU A 124 37.97 17.37 13.48
C GLU A 124 37.22 16.90 12.23
N LEU A 125 36.08 17.56 11.98
CA LEU A 125 35.29 17.46 10.76
C LEU A 125 35.00 18.88 10.28
N LYS A 126 35.29 19.13 9.00
CA LYS A 126 35.14 20.46 8.38
C LYS A 126 34.29 20.37 7.13
N ILE A 127 33.29 21.25 7.03
CA ILE A 127 32.37 21.34 5.89
C ILE A 127 32.69 22.59 5.08
N TYR A 128 32.86 22.47 3.77
CA TYR A 128 33.15 23.58 2.87
C TYR A 128 32.17 23.66 1.69
N ASP A 129 32.03 24.86 1.13
CA ASP A 129 31.25 25.12 -0.07
C ASP A 129 32.11 24.95 -1.33
N SER A 130 31.87 23.91 -2.13
CA SER A 130 32.65 23.69 -3.36
C SER A 130 32.66 24.88 -4.34
N ALA A 131 31.63 25.72 -4.33
CA ALA A 131 31.44 26.81 -5.29
C ALA A 131 31.84 28.19 -4.74
N THR A 132 31.75 28.40 -3.43
CA THR A 132 31.95 29.72 -2.81
C THR A 132 33.17 29.82 -1.88
N ILE A 133 34.04 28.80 -1.81
CA ILE A 133 35.31 28.91 -1.08
C ILE A 133 36.12 30.09 -1.63
N THR A 134 36.28 31.12 -0.81
CA THR A 134 37.19 32.25 -1.05
C THR A 134 38.46 32.16 -0.21
N ASP A 135 38.42 31.38 0.87
CA ASP A 135 39.50 31.22 1.84
C ASP A 135 39.52 29.76 2.33
N TRP A 136 40.64 29.07 2.09
CA TRP A 136 40.83 27.66 2.44
C TRP A 136 40.83 27.41 3.96
N SER A 137 40.96 28.47 4.77
CA SER A 137 40.94 28.39 6.24
C SER A 137 39.56 28.56 6.86
N LYS A 138 38.51 28.86 6.07
CA LYS A 138 37.17 29.19 6.57
C LYS A 138 36.12 28.17 6.13
N PRO A 139 35.92 27.07 6.87
CA PRO A 139 34.81 26.17 6.63
C PRO A 139 33.45 26.81 6.97
N ILE A 140 32.38 26.30 6.35
CA ILE A 140 30.99 26.59 6.75
C ILE A 140 30.74 26.10 8.18
N LEU A 141 31.24 24.91 8.50
CA LEU A 141 31.16 24.31 9.83
C LEU A 141 32.50 23.68 10.19
N ASP A 142 33.01 24.05 11.37
CA ASP A 142 34.18 23.44 12.00
C ASP A 142 33.75 22.82 13.34
N ILE A 143 33.83 21.50 13.42
CA ILE A 143 33.47 20.70 14.59
C ILE A 143 34.64 19.78 14.93
N ASN A 144 34.98 19.69 16.20
CA ASN A 144 36.04 18.83 16.72
C ASN A 144 35.56 18.06 17.94
N LYS A 145 36.33 17.07 18.37
CA LYS A 145 35.96 16.21 19.51
C LYS A 145 35.66 16.95 20.82
N TYR A 146 36.11 18.20 20.98
CA TYR A 146 35.93 18.99 22.19
C TYR A 146 34.66 19.84 22.17
N ASN A 147 34.10 20.11 20.99
CA ASN A 147 32.86 20.88 20.82
C ASN A 147 31.77 20.10 20.06
N CYS A 148 31.99 18.80 19.82
CA CYS A 148 31.12 18.01 18.97
C CYS A 148 29.71 17.91 19.53
N ARG A 149 29.55 17.83 20.86
CA ARG A 149 28.26 17.82 21.53
C ARG A 149 27.43 19.07 21.27
N ASP A 150 28.05 20.24 21.36
CA ASP A 150 27.35 21.52 21.19
C ASP A 150 26.98 21.77 19.72
N LYS A 151 27.84 21.34 18.78
CA LYS A 151 27.68 21.58 17.35
C LYS A 151 27.03 20.43 16.58
N PHE A 152 26.66 19.33 17.24
CA PHE A 152 26.15 18.15 16.54
C PHE A 152 24.85 18.43 15.77
N GLU A 153 23.98 19.27 16.32
CA GLU A 153 22.73 19.64 15.64
C GLU A 153 22.98 20.52 14.41
N GLU A 154 24.02 21.36 14.40
CA GLU A 154 24.45 22.08 13.20
C GLU A 154 24.98 21.12 12.14
N LEU A 155 25.76 20.10 12.54
CA LEU A 155 26.24 19.04 11.67
C LEU A 155 25.07 18.26 11.05
N LYS A 156 24.09 17.86 11.88
CA LYS A 156 22.87 17.18 11.41
C LYS A 156 22.10 18.06 10.45
N TYR A 157 21.86 19.32 10.80
CA TYR A 157 21.16 20.25 9.91
C TYR A 157 21.87 20.37 8.55
N ALA A 158 23.20 20.46 8.56
CA ALA A 158 24.00 20.60 7.35
C ALA A 158 24.08 19.34 6.48
N LEU A 159 24.13 18.13 7.06
CA LEU A 159 24.47 16.91 6.32
C LEU A 159 23.44 15.78 6.39
N SER A 160 22.47 15.80 7.30
CA SER A 160 21.54 14.67 7.47
C SER A 160 20.62 14.52 6.25
N ALA A 161 20.17 13.28 6.01
CA ALA A 161 19.29 12.98 4.91
C ALA A 161 17.92 13.68 5.02
N GLU A 162 17.51 14.01 6.24
CA GLU A 162 16.26 14.72 6.54
C GLU A 162 16.36 16.22 6.21
N SER A 163 17.47 16.88 6.54
CA SER A 163 17.57 18.35 6.52
C SER A 163 18.44 18.93 5.40
N ILE A 164 19.32 18.17 4.76
CA ILE A 164 20.26 18.69 3.74
C ILE A 164 19.53 19.43 2.60
N LEU A 165 18.34 19.00 2.18
CA LEU A 165 17.58 19.72 1.15
C LEU A 165 17.15 21.12 1.62
N GLU A 166 16.77 21.25 2.89
CA GLU A 166 16.45 22.54 3.50
C GLU A 166 17.69 23.42 3.61
N PHE A 167 18.80 22.85 4.11
CA PHE A 167 20.09 23.53 4.18
C PHE A 167 20.54 24.07 2.81
N GLN A 168 20.45 23.25 1.75
CA GLN A 168 20.79 23.67 0.38
C GLN A 168 19.85 24.77 -0.14
N ARG A 169 18.55 24.71 0.15
CA ARG A 169 17.62 25.79 -0.23
C ARG A 169 17.98 27.10 0.44
N GLY A 170 18.31 27.08 1.74
CA GLY A 170 18.78 28.26 2.48
C GLY A 170 20.02 28.88 1.83
N ARG A 171 21.00 28.04 1.43
CA ARG A 171 22.21 28.50 0.73
C ARG A 171 21.90 29.12 -0.63
N ILE A 172 21.02 28.52 -1.43
CA ILE A 172 20.60 29.09 -2.72
C ILE A 172 19.97 30.47 -2.53
N ILE A 173 19.10 30.62 -1.53
CA ILE A 173 18.47 31.91 -1.21
C ILE A 173 19.52 32.96 -0.82
N GLN A 174 20.48 32.58 0.03
CA GLN A 174 21.56 33.49 0.43
C GLN A 174 22.44 33.90 -0.77
N ASN A 175 22.74 32.97 -1.68
CA ASN A 175 23.50 33.26 -2.89
C ASN A 175 22.75 34.21 -3.83
N ILE A 176 21.44 34.02 -4.00
CA ILE A 176 20.57 34.96 -4.74
C ILE A 176 20.65 36.34 -4.09
N LYS A 177 20.47 36.43 -2.76
CA LYS A 177 20.53 37.69 -2.01
C LYS A 177 21.88 38.41 -2.18
N ASN A 178 22.99 37.69 -2.05
CA ASN A 178 24.33 38.26 -2.20
C ASN A 178 24.61 38.71 -3.65
N THR A 179 24.07 38.01 -4.64
CA THR A 179 24.22 38.38 -6.06
C THR A 179 23.49 39.69 -6.37
N PHE A 180 22.25 39.84 -5.88
CA PHE A 180 21.45 41.04 -6.13
C PHE A 180 21.76 42.21 -5.17
N SER A 181 22.49 42.01 -4.07
CA SER A 181 22.83 43.12 -3.16
C SER A 181 23.76 44.18 -3.77
N VAL A 182 24.42 43.84 -4.89
CA VAL A 182 25.28 44.77 -5.65
C VAL A 182 24.61 45.26 -6.94
N GLU A 183 23.38 44.82 -7.23
CA GLU A 183 22.64 45.20 -8.43
C GLU A 183 22.08 46.63 -8.28
N ILE A 184 22.15 47.41 -9.35
CA ILE A 184 21.70 48.80 -9.40
C ILE A 184 20.41 48.93 -10.25
N ASP A 185 20.26 48.09 -11.28
CA ASP A 185 19.08 48.11 -12.14
C ASP A 185 17.97 47.19 -11.63
N ILE A 186 16.89 47.79 -11.13
CA ILE A 186 15.70 47.07 -10.64
C ILE A 186 15.05 46.20 -11.73
N LYS A 187 15.23 46.54 -13.01
CA LYS A 187 14.69 45.76 -14.13
C LYS A 187 15.29 44.35 -14.17
N ASN A 188 16.58 44.19 -13.86
CA ASN A 188 17.24 42.88 -13.83
C ASN A 188 16.63 41.96 -12.75
N LEU A 189 16.27 42.53 -11.59
CA LEU A 189 15.59 41.79 -10.53
C LEU A 189 14.21 41.31 -10.98
N ASN A 190 13.43 42.19 -11.63
CA ASN A 190 12.10 41.82 -12.15
C ASN A 190 12.19 40.74 -13.24
N ASP A 191 13.18 40.83 -14.14
CA ASP A 191 13.41 39.83 -15.19
C ASP A 191 13.82 38.48 -14.59
N PHE A 192 14.64 38.49 -13.52
CA PHE A 192 14.96 37.29 -12.76
C PHE A 192 13.73 36.68 -12.10
N GLU A 193 12.91 37.48 -11.41
CA GLU A 193 11.68 37.02 -10.76
C GLU A 193 10.74 36.34 -11.77
N MET A 194 10.54 36.94 -12.94
CA MET A 194 9.70 36.35 -13.99
C MET A 194 10.25 35.00 -14.47
N LYS A 195 11.58 34.89 -14.69
CA LYS A 195 12.22 33.62 -15.07
C LYS A 195 12.14 32.58 -13.96
N PHE A 196 12.37 32.98 -12.72
CA PHE A 196 12.29 32.12 -11.54
C PHE A 196 10.87 31.58 -11.36
N ASN A 197 9.85 32.41 -11.50
CA ASN A 197 8.44 32.00 -11.42
C ASN A 197 8.08 30.99 -12.53
N ARG A 198 8.58 31.18 -13.76
CA ARG A 198 8.41 30.19 -14.84
C ARG A 198 9.07 28.86 -14.48
N MET A 199 10.33 28.88 -14.02
CA MET A 199 11.03 27.68 -13.56
C MET A 199 10.27 26.96 -12.42
N CYS A 200 9.67 27.71 -11.48
CA CYS A 200 8.85 27.11 -10.42
C CYS A 200 7.60 26.38 -10.95
N ILE A 201 7.01 26.85 -12.06
CA ILE A 201 5.88 26.16 -12.71
C ILE A 201 6.35 24.81 -13.26
N ASP A 202 7.49 24.79 -13.94
CA ASP A 202 8.07 23.56 -14.49
C ASP A 202 8.46 22.57 -13.38
N LEU A 203 9.13 23.05 -12.32
CA LEU A 203 9.49 22.22 -11.16
C LEU A 203 8.26 21.63 -10.46
N LYS A 204 7.14 22.37 -10.37
CA LYS A 204 5.88 21.84 -9.83
C LYS A 204 5.35 20.68 -10.68
N LYS A 205 5.50 20.74 -12.00
CA LYS A 205 5.13 19.66 -12.92
C LYS A 205 6.01 18.44 -12.70
N ASP A 206 7.32 18.64 -12.56
CA ASP A 206 8.27 17.56 -12.30
C ASP A 206 8.01 16.88 -10.95
N ILE A 207 7.73 17.65 -9.90
CA ILE A 207 7.36 17.10 -8.58
C ILE A 207 6.11 16.22 -8.70
N LYS A 208 5.06 16.68 -9.39
CA LYS A 208 3.84 15.88 -9.62
C LYS A 208 4.10 14.62 -10.45
N ASN A 209 4.99 14.70 -11.43
CA ASN A 209 5.39 13.53 -12.21
C ASN A 209 6.13 12.51 -11.34
N ASN A 210 7.05 12.97 -10.48
CA ASN A 210 7.74 12.11 -9.52
C ASN A 210 6.77 11.44 -8.53
N GLU A 211 5.76 12.17 -8.04
CA GLU A 211 4.70 11.59 -7.20
C GLU A 211 3.97 10.47 -7.94
N ARG A 212 3.54 10.71 -9.20
CA ARG A 212 2.84 9.71 -10.03
C ARG A 212 3.70 8.49 -10.35
N GLU A 213 4.98 8.68 -10.66
CA GLU A 213 5.89 7.58 -10.92
C GLU A 213 6.10 6.72 -9.67
N LEU A 214 6.21 7.36 -8.50
CA LEU A 214 6.29 6.67 -7.22
C LEU A 214 5.01 5.87 -6.94
N GLU A 215 3.83 6.46 -7.10
CA GLU A 215 2.54 5.79 -6.98
C GLU A 215 2.44 4.57 -7.89
N LYS A 216 2.78 4.73 -9.17
CA LYS A 216 2.74 3.67 -10.17
C LYS A 216 3.69 2.52 -9.81
N LYS A 217 4.94 2.84 -9.49
CA LYS A 217 5.95 1.84 -9.12
C LYS A 217 5.48 1.01 -7.91
N HIS A 218 4.94 1.66 -6.89
CA HIS A 218 4.44 0.96 -5.71
C HIS A 218 3.17 0.16 -5.97
N TRP A 219 2.27 0.66 -6.84
CA TRP A 219 1.14 -0.13 -7.30
C TRP A 219 1.61 -1.41 -8.00
N ASP A 220 2.54 -1.31 -8.95
CA ASP A 220 3.09 -2.45 -9.68
C ASP A 220 3.76 -3.46 -8.73
N GLU A 221 4.55 -2.98 -7.77
CA GLU A 221 5.16 -3.81 -6.72
C GLU A 221 4.11 -4.55 -5.88
N ARG A 222 3.03 -3.86 -5.47
CA ARG A 222 1.93 -4.48 -4.69
C ARG A 222 1.20 -5.54 -5.50
N VAL A 223 0.88 -5.25 -6.76
CA VAL A 223 0.23 -6.22 -7.67
C VAL A 223 1.13 -7.43 -7.88
N LEU A 224 2.43 -7.23 -8.12
CA LEU A 224 3.38 -8.33 -8.31
C LEU A 224 3.51 -9.20 -7.05
N LYS A 225 3.64 -8.57 -5.88
CA LYS A 225 3.70 -9.25 -4.57
C LYS A 225 2.42 -10.04 -4.30
N TYR A 226 1.26 -9.46 -4.62
CA TYR A 226 -0.03 -10.12 -4.45
C TYR A 226 -0.18 -11.32 -5.39
N LYS A 227 0.14 -11.17 -6.68
CA LYS A 227 0.17 -12.29 -7.65
C LYS A 227 1.12 -13.40 -7.22
N LYS A 228 2.30 -13.07 -6.70
CA LYS A 228 3.26 -14.04 -6.17
C LYS A 228 2.65 -14.85 -5.01
N ARG A 229 2.00 -14.18 -4.05
CA ARG A 229 1.31 -14.85 -2.94
C ARG A 229 0.19 -15.78 -3.40
N LEU A 230 -0.57 -15.41 -4.44
CA LEU A 230 -1.63 -16.28 -4.99
C LEU A 230 -1.03 -17.54 -5.64
N LYS A 231 0.09 -17.43 -6.35
CA LYS A 231 0.80 -18.59 -6.93
C LYS A 231 1.29 -19.56 -5.87
N GLU A 232 1.76 -19.04 -4.74
CA GLU A 232 2.27 -19.83 -3.61
C GLU A 232 1.15 -20.44 -2.73
N GLU A 233 -0.10 -20.03 -2.95
CA GLU A 233 -1.23 -20.46 -2.12
C GLU A 233 -1.67 -21.89 -2.45
N SER A 234 -2.20 -22.62 -1.47
CA SER A 234 -2.83 -23.93 -1.72
C SER A 234 -4.15 -23.80 -2.49
N ASP A 235 -4.64 -24.86 -3.12
CA ASP A 235 -5.93 -24.80 -3.85
C ASP A 235 -7.10 -24.46 -2.90
N LYS A 236 -7.10 -25.07 -1.71
CA LYS A 236 -8.05 -24.73 -0.64
C LYS A 236 -7.88 -23.29 -0.16
N GLY A 237 -6.64 -22.80 -0.07
CA GLY A 237 -6.35 -21.41 0.29
C GLY A 237 -6.88 -20.41 -0.75
N LEU A 238 -6.82 -20.74 -2.04
CA LEU A 238 -7.43 -19.93 -3.10
C LEU A 238 -8.96 -19.92 -2.97
N ILE A 239 -9.58 -21.07 -2.67
CA ILE A 239 -11.03 -21.17 -2.41
C ILE A 239 -11.44 -20.30 -1.23
N ILE A 240 -10.72 -20.38 -0.12
CA ILE A 240 -10.98 -19.51 1.05
C ILE A 240 -10.89 -18.04 0.64
N LYS A 241 -9.92 -17.64 -0.20
CA LYS A 241 -9.81 -16.25 -0.68
C LYS A 241 -10.95 -15.83 -1.60
N MET A 242 -11.51 -16.76 -2.39
CA MET A 242 -12.70 -16.51 -3.23
C MET A 242 -13.98 -16.34 -2.41
N ASP A 243 -13.98 -16.84 -1.17
CA ASP A 243 -15.13 -16.81 -0.25
C ASP A 243 -15.05 -15.68 0.81
N ILE A 244 -14.10 -14.75 0.69
CA ILE A 244 -13.97 -13.64 1.64
C ILE A 244 -14.98 -12.53 1.31
N LEU A 245 -15.93 -12.29 2.21
CA LEU A 245 -16.86 -11.17 2.15
C LEU A 245 -16.15 -9.81 1.99
N GLY A 246 -16.64 -8.98 1.07
CA GLY A 246 -16.11 -7.64 0.80
C GLY A 246 -14.84 -7.59 -0.09
N LYS A 247 -14.33 -8.75 -0.54
CA LYS A 247 -13.25 -8.80 -1.55
C LYS A 247 -13.79 -9.29 -2.90
N HIS A 248 -14.34 -8.36 -3.68
CA HIS A 248 -14.92 -8.66 -4.99
C HIS A 248 -13.90 -8.85 -6.13
N MET A 249 -12.64 -9.18 -5.81
CA MET A 249 -11.60 -9.31 -6.83
C MET A 249 -11.51 -10.74 -7.35
N LEU A 250 -11.56 -10.89 -8.68
CA LEU A 250 -11.49 -12.19 -9.37
C LEU A 250 -10.07 -12.78 -9.42
N HIS A 251 -9.07 -12.13 -8.82
CA HIS A 251 -7.66 -12.58 -8.91
C HIS A 251 -7.41 -14.00 -8.38
N ALA A 252 -8.10 -14.41 -7.32
CA ALA A 252 -7.99 -15.78 -6.80
C ALA A 252 -8.62 -16.79 -7.78
N ALA A 253 -9.76 -16.43 -8.39
CA ALA A 253 -10.40 -17.22 -9.43
C ALA A 253 -9.53 -17.30 -10.70
N ASP A 254 -8.92 -16.19 -11.14
CA ASP A 254 -8.02 -16.15 -12.29
C ASP A 254 -6.82 -17.09 -12.11
N GLU A 255 -6.18 -17.08 -10.94
CA GLU A 255 -5.10 -18.01 -10.61
C GLU A 255 -5.60 -19.46 -10.54
N TYR A 256 -6.81 -19.70 -10.02
CA TYR A 256 -7.41 -21.05 -9.99
C TYR A 256 -7.71 -21.56 -11.41
N ILE A 257 -8.27 -20.72 -12.29
CA ILE A 257 -8.51 -21.01 -13.72
C ILE A 257 -7.20 -21.37 -14.39
N LYS A 258 -6.14 -20.59 -14.15
CA LYS A 258 -4.81 -20.86 -14.68
C LYS A 258 -4.32 -22.25 -14.28
N ARG A 259 -4.45 -22.63 -13.00
CA ARG A 259 -4.08 -23.97 -12.53
C ARG A 259 -4.87 -25.08 -13.24
N ILE A 260 -6.17 -24.90 -13.45
CA ILE A 260 -6.97 -25.88 -14.20
C ILE A 260 -6.45 -25.99 -15.65
N LYS A 261 -6.26 -24.85 -16.33
CA LYS A 261 -5.79 -24.81 -17.73
C LYS A 261 -4.42 -25.46 -17.94
N GLU A 262 -3.51 -25.30 -16.98
CA GLU A 262 -2.14 -25.81 -17.06
C GLU A 262 -1.98 -27.25 -16.54
N SER A 263 -3.03 -27.82 -15.93
CA SER A 263 -3.00 -29.17 -15.36
C SER A 263 -3.40 -30.25 -16.37
N ASP A 264 -2.97 -31.49 -16.11
CA ASP A 264 -3.48 -32.66 -16.83
C ASP A 264 -4.96 -32.94 -16.53
N ARG A 265 -5.58 -33.84 -17.29
CA ARG A 265 -7.01 -34.17 -17.20
C ARG A 265 -7.44 -34.66 -15.81
N LEU A 266 -6.63 -35.50 -15.15
CA LEU A 266 -6.97 -36.04 -13.83
C LEU A 266 -6.98 -34.93 -12.79
N ARG A 267 -5.98 -34.06 -12.83
CA ARG A 267 -5.86 -32.91 -11.95
C ARG A 267 -6.92 -31.85 -12.23
N GLN A 268 -7.31 -31.64 -13.49
CA GLN A 268 -8.47 -30.80 -13.85
C GLN A 268 -9.75 -31.29 -13.19
N ILE A 269 -10.05 -32.58 -13.29
CA ILE A 269 -11.21 -33.22 -12.64
C ILE A 269 -11.15 -33.00 -11.12
N GLU A 270 -10.00 -33.23 -10.51
CA GLU A 270 -9.80 -33.03 -9.07
C GLU A 270 -10.09 -31.58 -8.65
N LEU A 271 -9.47 -30.61 -9.31
CA LEU A 271 -9.62 -29.18 -8.97
C LEU A 271 -11.07 -28.71 -9.11
N ILE A 272 -11.79 -29.19 -10.12
CA ILE A 272 -13.22 -28.88 -10.31
C ILE A 272 -14.06 -29.58 -9.24
N ASN A 273 -13.76 -30.83 -8.88
CA ASN A 273 -14.45 -31.51 -7.79
C ASN A 273 -14.30 -30.79 -6.45
N ILE A 274 -13.13 -30.20 -6.16
CA ILE A 274 -12.94 -29.40 -4.96
C ILE A 274 -13.88 -28.18 -4.98
N LEU A 275 -13.98 -27.47 -6.11
CA LEU A 275 -14.91 -26.34 -6.27
C LEU A 275 -16.37 -26.76 -6.10
N VAL A 276 -16.78 -27.85 -6.75
CA VAL A 276 -18.15 -28.38 -6.65
C VAL A 276 -18.45 -28.81 -5.22
N THR A 277 -17.54 -29.51 -4.55
CA THR A 277 -17.71 -29.93 -3.15
C THR A 277 -17.89 -28.71 -2.24
N TYR A 278 -17.12 -27.65 -2.45
CA TYR A 278 -17.26 -26.42 -1.70
C TYR A 278 -18.58 -25.70 -2.02
N TYR A 279 -18.97 -25.64 -3.30
CA TYR A 279 -20.26 -25.08 -3.75
C TYR A 279 -21.48 -25.73 -3.08
N ARG A 280 -21.44 -27.06 -2.92
CA ARG A 280 -22.50 -27.86 -2.28
C ARG A 280 -22.60 -27.69 -0.76
N GLY A 281 -21.60 -27.06 -0.13
CA GLY A 281 -21.60 -26.75 1.29
C GLY A 281 -22.40 -25.48 1.59
N ALA A 282 -21.88 -24.67 2.51
CA ALA A 282 -22.45 -23.36 2.85
C ALA A 282 -21.51 -22.21 2.45
N PRO A 283 -21.07 -22.09 1.19
CA PRO A 283 -20.22 -20.97 0.78
C PRO A 283 -21.04 -19.67 0.70
N HIS A 284 -20.35 -18.54 0.81
CA HIS A 284 -20.91 -17.22 0.58
C HIS A 284 -21.28 -17.03 -0.89
N SER A 285 -22.14 -16.05 -1.13
CA SER A 285 -22.60 -15.62 -2.44
C SER A 285 -21.43 -15.19 -3.33
N ILE A 286 -20.40 -14.57 -2.75
CA ILE A 286 -19.21 -14.17 -3.50
C ILE A 286 -18.45 -15.37 -4.10
N PHE A 287 -18.36 -16.48 -3.39
CA PHE A 287 -17.78 -17.70 -3.95
C PHE A 287 -18.65 -18.25 -5.08
N ARG A 288 -19.99 -18.26 -4.93
CA ARG A 288 -20.90 -18.75 -5.99
C ARG A 288 -20.74 -17.97 -7.29
N VAL A 289 -20.54 -16.65 -7.20
CA VAL A 289 -20.25 -15.79 -8.35
C VAL A 289 -18.87 -16.08 -8.94
N ASN A 290 -17.83 -16.20 -8.10
CA ASN A 290 -16.49 -16.59 -8.55
C ASN A 290 -16.52 -17.96 -9.25
N PHE A 291 -17.28 -18.91 -8.71
CA PHE A 291 -17.41 -20.24 -9.28
C PHE A 291 -18.09 -20.21 -10.65
N LEU A 292 -19.19 -19.46 -10.79
CA LEU A 292 -19.82 -19.23 -12.10
C LEU A 292 -18.84 -18.61 -13.10
N TYR A 293 -18.04 -17.62 -12.67
CA TYR A 293 -17.01 -17.02 -13.49
C TYR A 293 -15.96 -18.05 -13.96
N ILE A 294 -15.45 -18.89 -13.05
CA ILE A 294 -14.51 -19.97 -13.38
C ILE A 294 -15.10 -20.88 -14.45
N LEU A 295 -16.33 -21.35 -14.26
CA LEU A 295 -16.96 -22.28 -15.18
C LEU A 295 -17.13 -21.68 -16.60
N LEU A 296 -17.54 -20.42 -16.70
CA LEU A 296 -17.64 -19.72 -17.99
C LEU A 296 -16.28 -19.56 -18.68
N GLU A 297 -15.22 -19.26 -17.92
CA GLU A 297 -13.86 -19.16 -18.48
C GLU A 297 -13.30 -20.52 -18.93
N LEU A 298 -13.68 -21.60 -18.26
CA LEU A 298 -13.36 -22.96 -18.71
C LEU A 298 -14.15 -23.32 -19.98
N LEU A 299 -15.44 -22.96 -20.05
CA LEU A 299 -16.27 -23.15 -21.24
C LEU A 299 -15.72 -22.39 -22.45
N LYS A 300 -15.32 -21.13 -22.27
CA LYS A 300 -14.64 -20.31 -23.30
C LYS A 300 -13.37 -20.97 -23.83
N SER A 301 -12.69 -21.74 -22.99
CA SER A 301 -11.43 -22.38 -23.33
C SER A 301 -11.60 -23.80 -23.88
N ASP A 302 -12.86 -24.22 -24.15
CA ASP A 302 -13.26 -25.56 -24.60
C ASP A 302 -12.66 -26.71 -23.75
N ILE A 303 -12.49 -26.47 -22.45
CA ILE A 303 -12.00 -27.50 -21.53
C ILE A 303 -13.14 -28.49 -21.27
N LYS A 304 -13.01 -29.68 -21.85
CA LYS A 304 -13.94 -30.79 -21.65
C LYS A 304 -13.51 -31.62 -20.47
N VAL A 305 -14.27 -31.54 -19.38
CA VAL A 305 -14.09 -32.38 -18.20
C VAL A 305 -15.24 -33.37 -18.16
N ASP A 306 -14.91 -34.66 -18.20
CA ASP A 306 -15.91 -35.70 -18.00
C ASP A 306 -16.49 -35.58 -16.60
N GLY A 307 -17.79 -35.82 -16.52
CA GLY A 307 -18.52 -35.78 -15.26
C GLY A 307 -17.97 -36.70 -14.19
N THR A 308 -18.17 -36.29 -12.95
CA THR A 308 -17.93 -37.11 -11.76
C THR A 308 -19.25 -37.50 -11.12
N LEU A 309 -19.22 -38.06 -9.91
CA LEU A 309 -20.43 -38.29 -9.11
C LEU A 309 -21.24 -37.01 -8.86
N TYR A 310 -20.62 -35.82 -8.95
CA TYR A 310 -21.23 -34.56 -8.54
C TYR A 310 -21.76 -33.68 -9.69
N PHE A 311 -21.33 -33.92 -10.94
CA PHE A 311 -21.77 -33.19 -12.14
C PHE A 311 -21.48 -34.01 -13.40
N LYS A 312 -22.23 -33.83 -14.49
CA LYS A 312 -21.95 -34.57 -15.75
C LYS A 312 -21.09 -33.79 -16.76
N THR A 313 -21.34 -32.50 -16.93
CA THR A 313 -20.60 -31.63 -17.84
C THR A 313 -20.46 -30.22 -17.26
N ILE A 314 -19.51 -29.44 -17.78
CA ILE A 314 -19.36 -28.02 -17.44
C ILE A 314 -20.61 -27.23 -17.81
N ASP A 315 -21.22 -27.52 -18.96
CA ASP A 315 -22.46 -26.87 -19.41
C ASP A 315 -23.60 -27.05 -18.38
N GLN A 316 -23.83 -28.29 -17.93
CA GLN A 316 -24.85 -28.58 -16.92
C GLN A 316 -24.55 -27.91 -15.58
N LEU A 317 -23.28 -27.84 -15.21
CA LEU A 317 -22.86 -27.19 -13.96
C LEU A 317 -23.04 -25.67 -14.03
N ILE A 318 -22.79 -25.05 -15.19
CA ILE A 318 -23.09 -23.63 -15.44
C ILE A 318 -24.60 -23.39 -15.33
N GLU A 319 -25.42 -24.22 -15.99
CA GLU A 319 -26.89 -24.11 -15.89
C GLU A 319 -27.36 -24.18 -14.44
N GLU A 320 -26.88 -25.18 -13.71
CA GLU A 320 -27.24 -25.40 -12.33
C GLU A 320 -26.87 -24.20 -11.46
N VAL A 321 -25.62 -23.74 -11.52
CA VAL A 321 -25.12 -22.61 -10.71
C VAL A 321 -25.84 -21.32 -11.10
N ALA A 322 -25.97 -21.03 -12.41
CA ALA A 322 -26.60 -19.79 -12.88
C ALA A 322 -28.09 -19.75 -12.49
N LEU A 323 -28.85 -20.80 -12.76
CA LEU A 323 -30.28 -20.86 -12.40
C LEU A 323 -30.48 -20.79 -10.89
N SER A 324 -29.60 -21.44 -10.13
CA SER A 324 -29.64 -21.38 -8.68
C SER A 324 -29.36 -19.96 -8.16
N ASN A 325 -28.35 -19.27 -8.68
CA ASN A 325 -28.04 -17.90 -8.29
C ASN A 325 -29.19 -16.93 -8.67
N ILE A 326 -29.70 -17.01 -9.90
CA ILE A 326 -30.81 -16.17 -10.40
C ILE A 326 -32.05 -16.33 -9.54
N SER A 327 -32.36 -17.57 -9.14
CA SER A 327 -33.54 -17.90 -8.35
C SER A 327 -33.31 -17.86 -6.84
N TYR A 328 -32.15 -17.37 -6.38
CA TYR A 328 -31.80 -17.34 -4.97
C TYR A 328 -31.88 -18.72 -4.29
N HIS A 329 -31.57 -19.78 -5.04
CA HIS A 329 -31.67 -21.17 -4.60
C HIS A 329 -33.06 -21.54 -4.07
N LYS A 330 -34.15 -21.02 -4.65
CA LYS A 330 -35.53 -21.28 -4.18
C LYS A 330 -35.89 -22.77 -4.02
N GLU A 331 -35.24 -23.66 -4.78
CA GLU A 331 -35.46 -25.12 -4.71
C GLU A 331 -34.76 -25.78 -3.49
N SER A 332 -33.90 -25.04 -2.78
CA SER A 332 -33.20 -25.49 -1.59
C SER A 332 -33.36 -24.45 -0.49
N GLU A 333 -34.30 -24.69 0.42
CA GLU A 333 -34.61 -23.77 1.53
C GLU A 333 -33.36 -23.38 2.34
N PHE A 334 -32.45 -24.34 2.57
CA PHE A 334 -31.17 -24.11 3.24
C PHE A 334 -30.29 -23.08 2.52
N HIS A 335 -30.09 -23.23 1.21
CA HIS A 335 -29.26 -22.29 0.46
C HIS A 335 -29.95 -20.93 0.26
N ASN A 336 -31.29 -20.95 0.12
CA ASN A 336 -32.08 -19.73 0.02
C ASN A 336 -31.94 -18.87 1.29
N VAL A 337 -32.12 -19.46 2.48
CA VAL A 337 -31.98 -18.72 3.73
C VAL A 337 -30.55 -18.21 3.93
N LEU A 338 -29.52 -18.96 3.53
CA LEU A 338 -28.12 -18.50 3.62
C LEU A 338 -27.84 -17.26 2.74
N ALA A 339 -28.40 -17.21 1.53
CA ALA A 339 -28.25 -16.06 0.64
C ALA A 339 -28.89 -14.79 1.23
N HIS A 340 -30.09 -14.91 1.81
CA HIS A 340 -30.76 -13.80 2.49
C HIS A 340 -30.06 -13.40 3.80
N LEU A 341 -29.52 -14.37 4.53
CA LEU A 341 -28.75 -14.13 5.75
C LEU A 341 -27.50 -13.29 5.47
N GLU A 342 -26.72 -13.64 4.46
CA GLU A 342 -25.50 -12.90 4.08
C GLU A 342 -25.80 -11.43 3.75
N ASN A 343 -26.84 -11.16 2.96
CA ASN A 343 -27.24 -9.80 2.62
C ASN A 343 -27.61 -9.00 3.88
N THR A 344 -28.34 -9.61 4.80
CA THR A 344 -28.77 -8.98 6.05
C THR A 344 -27.58 -8.70 6.97
N CYS A 345 -26.66 -9.67 7.11
CA CYS A 345 -25.41 -9.51 7.87
C CYS A 345 -24.55 -8.37 7.32
N CYS A 346 -24.36 -8.28 6.01
CA CYS A 346 -23.57 -7.22 5.38
C CYS A 346 -24.19 -5.83 5.59
N ARG A 347 -25.52 -5.72 5.39
CA ARG A 347 -26.26 -4.46 5.56
C ARG A 347 -26.16 -3.93 6.99
N ILE A 348 -26.42 -4.79 7.97
CA ILE A 348 -26.34 -4.41 9.40
C ILE A 348 -24.92 -4.06 9.80
N SER A 349 -23.94 -4.87 9.39
CA SER A 349 -22.52 -4.62 9.68
C SER A 349 -22.06 -3.26 9.15
N LYS A 350 -22.53 -2.85 7.96
CA LYS A 350 -22.29 -1.49 7.43
C LYS A 350 -22.91 -0.41 8.31
N LYS A 351 -24.18 -0.57 8.66
CA LYS A 351 -24.89 0.41 9.50
C LYS A 351 -24.22 0.57 10.86
N ILE A 352 -23.81 -0.53 11.49
CA ILE A 352 -23.02 -0.52 12.73
C ILE A 352 -21.69 0.21 12.52
N ALA A 353 -20.93 -0.16 11.48
CA ALA A 353 -19.64 0.46 11.19
C ALA A 353 -19.75 1.99 11.00
N ILE A 354 -20.77 2.47 10.29
CA ILE A 354 -21.01 3.90 10.07
C ILE A 354 -21.55 4.60 11.30
N LYS A 355 -22.63 4.10 11.91
CA LYS A 355 -23.33 4.83 12.96
C LYS A 355 -22.63 4.73 14.31
N VAL A 356 -21.88 3.65 14.56
CA VAL A 356 -21.20 3.39 15.83
C VAL A 356 -19.69 3.65 15.76
N TYR A 357 -19.00 3.12 14.74
CA TYR A 357 -17.53 3.10 14.72
C TYR A 357 -16.86 4.20 13.88
N MET A 358 -17.63 5.03 13.15
CA MET A 358 -17.09 6.05 12.23
C MET A 358 -16.09 7.00 12.87
N ASP A 359 -16.44 7.60 14.01
CA ASP A 359 -15.57 8.58 14.65
C ASP A 359 -14.27 7.94 15.14
N LEU A 360 -14.36 6.71 15.68
CA LEU A 360 -13.21 5.95 16.16
C LEU A 360 -12.25 5.57 15.02
N VAL A 361 -12.79 5.12 13.88
CA VAL A 361 -11.97 4.84 12.68
C VAL A 361 -11.36 6.12 12.11
N LYS A 362 -12.12 7.23 12.06
CA LYS A 362 -11.59 8.52 11.61
C LYS A 362 -10.42 8.99 12.47
N ASP A 363 -10.56 8.91 13.78
CA ASP A 363 -9.50 9.30 14.72
C ASP A 363 -8.28 8.39 14.59
N LYS A 364 -8.49 7.07 14.45
CA LYS A 364 -7.41 6.11 14.17
C LYS A 364 -6.65 6.48 12.90
N ILE A 365 -7.34 6.70 11.79
CA ILE A 365 -6.71 7.04 10.49
C ILE A 365 -6.02 8.40 10.56
N LYS A 366 -6.63 9.40 11.20
CA LYS A 366 -6.02 10.72 11.43
C LYS A 366 -4.71 10.60 12.22
N ASN A 367 -4.71 9.80 13.29
CA ASN A 367 -3.51 9.57 14.11
C ASN A 367 -2.42 8.83 13.34
N ILE A 368 -2.76 7.84 12.51
CA ILE A 368 -1.80 7.16 11.63
C ILE A 368 -1.18 8.18 10.67
N LYS A 369 -2.00 8.95 9.95
CA LYS A 369 -1.53 9.94 8.95
C LYS A 369 -0.65 11.04 9.55
N LYS A 370 -0.84 11.38 10.83
CA LYS A 370 -0.05 12.42 11.51
C LYS A 370 1.45 12.11 11.51
N ASN A 371 1.81 10.83 11.55
CA ASN A 371 3.20 10.38 11.65
C ASN A 371 3.78 9.88 10.32
N MET A 372 3.04 10.03 9.21
CA MET A 372 3.47 9.54 7.89
C MET A 372 4.16 10.66 7.11
N SER A 373 5.27 10.31 6.45
CA SER A 373 5.86 11.21 5.46
C SER A 373 4.96 11.32 4.22
N LYS A 374 5.23 12.31 3.36
CA LYS A 374 4.52 12.44 2.08
C LYS A 374 4.72 11.20 1.21
N GLU A 375 5.93 10.63 1.24
CA GLU A 375 6.27 9.39 0.55
C GLU A 375 5.50 8.20 1.11
N ASP A 376 5.35 8.10 2.43
CA ASP A 376 4.56 7.02 3.04
C ASP A 376 3.09 7.14 2.64
N LEU A 377 2.52 8.35 2.63
CA LEU A 377 1.15 8.60 2.19
C LEU A 377 0.94 8.26 0.71
N ILE A 378 1.96 8.45 -0.13
CA ILE A 378 1.93 8.04 -1.54
C ILE A 378 1.93 6.51 -1.67
N LYS A 379 2.74 5.82 -0.87
CA LYS A 379 2.89 4.36 -0.89
C LYS A 379 1.65 3.65 -0.37
N ASP A 380 1.25 4.05 0.83
CA ASP A 380 0.18 3.46 1.61
C ASP A 380 -0.65 4.62 2.15
N ASN A 381 -1.69 5.03 1.43
CA ASN A 381 -2.65 6.01 1.92
C ASN A 381 -3.72 5.27 2.75
N PRO A 382 -3.62 5.22 4.10
CA PRO A 382 -4.66 4.59 4.89
C PRO A 382 -5.95 5.39 4.73
N THR A 383 -7.04 4.71 4.43
CA THR A 383 -8.37 5.32 4.29
C THR A 383 -9.31 4.76 5.35
N VAL A 384 -10.24 5.59 5.80
CA VAL A 384 -11.44 5.20 6.53
C VAL A 384 -12.21 4.14 5.73
N SER A 385 -12.34 4.26 4.39
CA SER A 385 -12.96 3.20 3.57
C SER A 385 -12.31 1.83 3.75
N ALA A 386 -10.98 1.75 3.63
CA ALA A 386 -10.28 0.47 3.68
C ALA A 386 -10.39 -0.17 5.06
N GLU A 387 -10.36 0.63 6.13
CA GLU A 387 -10.53 0.12 7.48
C GLU A 387 -11.99 -0.26 7.78
N MET A 388 -12.94 0.52 7.30
CA MET A 388 -14.37 0.20 7.40
C MET A 388 -14.72 -1.09 6.67
N ILE A 389 -14.20 -1.32 5.47
CA ILE A 389 -14.44 -2.57 4.74
C ILE A 389 -13.99 -3.78 5.57
N LYS A 390 -12.81 -3.71 6.20
CA LYS A 390 -12.35 -4.79 7.10
C LYS A 390 -13.30 -5.00 8.27
N LEU A 391 -13.71 -3.91 8.91
CA LEU A 391 -14.64 -3.95 10.04
C LEU A 391 -15.95 -4.61 9.62
N ILE A 392 -16.56 -4.13 8.55
CA ILE A 392 -17.81 -4.64 7.97
C ILE A 392 -17.67 -6.12 7.64
N SER A 393 -16.61 -6.54 6.96
CA SER A 393 -16.38 -7.95 6.61
C SER A 393 -16.27 -8.83 7.86
N ILE A 394 -15.57 -8.38 8.92
CA ILE A 394 -15.42 -9.14 10.17
C ILE A 394 -16.76 -9.28 10.89
N TYR A 395 -17.53 -8.19 11.02
CA TYR A 395 -18.86 -8.26 11.64
C TYR A 395 -19.82 -9.12 10.83
N ALA A 396 -19.83 -8.97 9.51
CA ALA A 396 -20.71 -9.73 8.63
C ALA A 396 -20.41 -11.23 8.71
N GLU A 397 -19.13 -11.60 8.69
CA GLU A 397 -18.69 -13.00 8.84
C GLU A 397 -19.11 -13.58 10.21
N ASN A 398 -18.92 -12.83 11.29
CA ASN A 398 -19.29 -13.30 12.63
C ASN A 398 -20.79 -13.49 12.78
N LEU A 399 -21.60 -12.55 12.28
CA LEU A 399 -23.06 -12.68 12.26
C LEU A 399 -23.47 -13.85 11.36
N TRP A 400 -22.91 -13.97 10.16
CA TRP A 400 -23.23 -15.05 9.25
C TRP A 400 -22.94 -16.41 9.88
N ARG A 401 -21.75 -16.63 10.46
CA ARG A 401 -21.39 -17.87 11.17
C ARG A 401 -22.30 -18.16 12.36
N LEU A 402 -22.76 -17.13 13.06
CA LEU A 402 -23.63 -17.31 14.21
C LEU A 402 -24.94 -18.02 13.82
N PHE A 403 -25.55 -17.58 12.72
CA PHE A 403 -26.86 -18.07 12.27
C PHE A 403 -26.74 -19.23 11.27
N SER A 404 -25.73 -19.27 10.40
CA SER A 404 -25.54 -20.35 9.42
C SER A 404 -25.21 -21.71 10.05
N ASN A 405 -24.72 -21.73 11.29
CA ASN A 405 -24.45 -22.95 12.05
C ASN A 405 -25.72 -23.63 12.62
N PHE A 406 -26.91 -23.05 12.45
CA PHE A 406 -28.14 -23.76 12.83
C PHE A 406 -28.42 -24.92 11.88
N LYS A 407 -28.87 -26.06 12.40
CA LYS A 407 -29.27 -27.22 11.56
C LYS A 407 -30.68 -27.09 10.97
N ASN A 408 -31.48 -26.17 11.51
CA ASN A 408 -32.86 -25.93 11.10
C ASN A 408 -32.94 -24.58 10.36
N THR A 409 -33.53 -24.59 9.17
CA THR A 409 -33.75 -23.39 8.33
C THR A 409 -34.68 -22.39 8.99
N ASP A 410 -35.67 -22.83 9.77
CA ASP A 410 -36.56 -21.94 10.53
C ASP A 410 -35.78 -21.07 11.51
N LEU A 411 -34.83 -21.66 12.24
CA LEU A 411 -33.98 -20.89 13.18
C LEU A 411 -33.06 -19.91 12.46
N MET A 412 -32.67 -20.19 11.21
CA MET A 412 -31.93 -19.23 10.40
C MET A 412 -32.81 -18.06 9.98
N TRP A 413 -34.05 -18.34 9.55
CA TRP A 413 -35.05 -17.30 9.24
C TRP A 413 -35.37 -16.43 10.47
N GLU A 414 -35.54 -17.04 11.64
CA GLU A 414 -35.67 -16.29 12.90
C GLU A 414 -34.48 -15.36 13.12
N GLY A 415 -33.26 -15.84 12.84
CA GLY A 415 -32.04 -15.05 12.89
C GLY A 415 -32.05 -13.85 11.96
N ILE A 416 -32.56 -13.99 10.74
CA ILE A 416 -32.72 -12.89 9.79
C ILE A 416 -33.72 -11.87 10.32
N TRP A 417 -34.91 -12.30 10.75
CA TRP A 417 -35.95 -11.39 11.26
C TRP A 417 -35.49 -10.61 12.48
N LEU A 418 -34.76 -11.28 13.37
CA LEU A 418 -34.16 -10.67 14.53
C LEU A 418 -33.14 -9.59 14.14
N LEU A 419 -32.27 -9.90 13.18
CA LEU A 419 -31.31 -8.96 12.63
C LEU A 419 -32.03 -7.76 11.99
N GLU A 420 -33.12 -7.97 11.27
CA GLU A 420 -33.95 -6.90 10.70
C GLU A 420 -34.59 -6.02 11.80
N ASP A 421 -35.04 -6.60 12.91
CA ASP A 421 -35.52 -5.83 14.06
C ASP A 421 -34.40 -5.00 14.71
N TYR A 422 -33.17 -5.53 14.80
CA TYR A 422 -32.00 -4.76 15.24
C TYR A 422 -31.65 -3.65 14.24
N GLU A 423 -31.81 -3.89 12.95
CA GLU A 423 -31.58 -2.90 11.90
C GLU A 423 -32.44 -1.64 12.13
N ILE A 424 -33.72 -1.82 12.50
CA ILE A 424 -34.63 -0.72 12.84
C ILE A 424 -34.11 0.08 14.04
N GLN A 425 -33.58 -0.60 15.07
CA GLN A 425 -32.99 0.10 16.22
C GLN A 425 -31.74 0.89 15.84
N ILE A 426 -30.88 0.32 14.99
CA ILE A 426 -29.69 1.00 14.49
C ILE A 426 -30.06 2.21 13.63
N ASP A 427 -31.14 2.14 12.85
CA ASP A 427 -31.60 3.25 12.03
C ASP A 427 -31.99 4.49 12.84
N ASN A 428 -32.40 4.31 14.10
CA ASN A 428 -32.68 5.42 15.02
C ASN A 428 -31.41 6.11 15.55
N LEU A 429 -30.22 5.55 15.34
CA LEU A 429 -28.96 6.21 15.69
C LEU A 429 -28.62 7.31 14.68
N GLN A 430 -28.04 8.41 15.17
CA GLN A 430 -27.63 9.53 14.33
C GLN A 430 -26.61 9.12 13.25
N ASP A 431 -26.84 9.53 12.01
CA ASP A 431 -25.88 9.34 10.93
C ASP A 431 -24.58 10.10 11.17
N LYS A 432 -23.47 9.41 10.91
CA LYS A 432 -22.13 9.98 11.00
C LYS A 432 -21.65 10.39 9.60
N LYS A 433 -21.07 11.59 9.51
CA LYS A 433 -20.56 12.11 8.24
C LYS A 433 -19.35 11.30 7.77
N TYR A 434 -19.52 10.63 6.64
CA TYR A 434 -18.43 9.97 5.91
C TYR A 434 -17.42 11.01 5.38
N PRO A 435 -16.10 10.75 5.45
CA PRO A 435 -15.11 11.68 4.94
C PRO A 435 -15.18 11.83 3.41
N ASN A 436 -15.08 13.06 2.91
CA ASN A 436 -15.03 13.32 1.46
C ASN A 436 -13.72 12.75 0.86
N ASN A 437 -13.79 12.21 -0.35
CA ASN A 437 -12.65 11.70 -1.13
C ASN A 437 -11.85 10.56 -0.46
N ASP A 438 -12.47 9.81 0.46
CA ASP A 438 -11.78 8.75 1.22
C ASP A 438 -12.09 7.34 0.68
N GLY A 439 -12.51 7.26 -0.59
CA GLY A 439 -13.00 6.04 -1.23
C GLY A 439 -14.51 5.86 -1.05
N ASP A 440 -15.03 4.77 -1.59
CA ASP A 440 -16.43 4.39 -1.44
C ASP A 440 -16.54 3.14 -0.54
N LEU A 441 -17.55 3.10 0.32
CA LEU A 441 -17.98 1.89 0.99
C LEU A 441 -18.84 1.08 0.01
N LEU A 442 -18.17 0.59 -1.05
CA LEU A 442 -18.63 -0.30 -2.11
C LEU A 442 -20.05 -0.81 -1.92
N PHE A 443 -21.05 -0.14 -2.51
CA PHE A 443 -22.46 -0.58 -2.61
C PHE A 443 -23.14 -1.16 -1.36
N PHE A 444 -22.53 -1.10 -0.17
CA PHE A 444 -23.04 -1.74 1.04
C PHE A 444 -24.41 -1.17 1.46
N GLU A 445 -24.70 0.07 1.07
CA GLU A 445 -25.97 0.76 1.34
C GLU A 445 -27.14 0.08 0.64
N SER A 446 -26.86 -0.58 -0.48
CA SER A 446 -27.86 -1.19 -1.33
C SER A 446 -28.03 -2.69 -1.06
N TYR A 447 -27.22 -3.33 -0.19
CA TYR A 447 -27.27 -4.78 0.03
C TYR A 447 -28.66 -5.28 0.46
N GLY A 448 -29.26 -6.15 -0.37
CA GLY A 448 -30.59 -6.74 -0.17
C GLY A 448 -31.79 -5.81 -0.46
N ARG A 449 -31.58 -4.56 -0.89
CA ARG A 449 -32.65 -3.62 -1.28
C ARG A 449 -32.48 -3.00 -2.67
N GLY A 450 -31.24 -2.94 -3.16
CA GLY A 450 -30.88 -2.40 -4.48
C GLY A 450 -29.55 -2.91 -5.04
N TYR A 451 -28.87 -3.80 -4.31
CA TYR A 451 -27.65 -4.50 -4.69
C TYR A 451 -27.62 -5.83 -3.95
N ASP A 452 -27.11 -6.88 -4.57
CA ASP A 452 -26.70 -8.09 -3.87
C ASP A 452 -25.48 -8.66 -4.57
N ILE A 453 -24.69 -9.49 -3.89
CA ILE A 453 -23.57 -10.14 -4.57
C ILE A 453 -24.09 -11.23 -5.50
N LEU A 454 -25.06 -12.01 -5.06
CA LEU A 454 -25.46 -13.24 -5.73
C LEU A 454 -26.06 -12.98 -7.11
N ASN A 455 -27.03 -12.07 -7.21
CA ASN A 455 -27.81 -11.82 -8.42
C ASN A 455 -27.06 -10.82 -9.32
N ILE A 456 -26.68 -9.64 -8.80
CA ILE A 456 -25.94 -8.66 -9.60
C ILE A 456 -24.55 -9.17 -9.98
N GLY A 457 -23.84 -9.84 -9.07
CA GLY A 457 -22.54 -10.42 -9.40
C GLY A 457 -22.65 -11.53 -10.46
N SER A 458 -23.69 -12.37 -10.40
CA SER A 458 -23.95 -13.35 -11.46
C SER A 458 -24.32 -12.69 -12.78
N TRP A 459 -25.10 -11.59 -12.74
CA TRP A 459 -25.42 -10.80 -13.92
C TRP A 459 -24.17 -10.17 -14.53
N ASP A 460 -23.30 -9.54 -13.74
CA ASP A 460 -22.03 -8.94 -14.19
C ASP A 460 -21.11 -9.99 -14.85
N VAL A 461 -21.18 -11.26 -14.42
CA VAL A 461 -20.43 -12.38 -14.99
C VAL A 461 -21.07 -12.90 -16.29
N LEU A 462 -22.40 -13.02 -16.34
CA LEU A 462 -23.15 -13.53 -17.49
C LEU A 462 -23.31 -12.49 -18.63
N ASN A 463 -23.50 -11.22 -18.29
CA ASN A 463 -23.69 -10.09 -19.23
C ASN A 463 -22.37 -9.60 -19.86
N ARG A 464 -21.24 -10.28 -19.63
CA ARG A 464 -20.01 -9.95 -20.37
C ARG A 464 -20.23 -10.20 -21.85
N THR A 465 -19.78 -9.26 -22.69
CA THR A 465 -19.97 -9.28 -24.14
C THR A 465 -19.57 -10.61 -24.79
N GLU A 466 -18.54 -11.25 -24.26
CA GLU A 466 -18.02 -12.53 -24.75
C GLU A 466 -18.83 -13.75 -24.30
N SER A 467 -19.57 -13.66 -23.19
CA SER A 467 -20.33 -14.77 -22.62
C SER A 467 -21.63 -15.01 -23.39
N ILE A 468 -22.32 -13.93 -23.81
CA ILE A 468 -23.64 -14.00 -24.45
C ILE A 468 -23.67 -14.86 -25.72
N PRO A 469 -22.73 -14.73 -26.69
CA PRO A 469 -22.74 -15.57 -27.88
C PRO A 469 -22.56 -17.06 -27.55
N ILE A 470 -21.71 -17.37 -26.57
CA ILE A 470 -21.43 -18.74 -26.13
C ILE A 470 -22.70 -19.35 -25.51
N LEU A 471 -23.35 -18.61 -24.60
CA LEU A 471 -24.61 -19.04 -23.98
C LEU A 471 -25.69 -19.34 -25.02
N LYS A 472 -25.81 -18.51 -26.06
CA LYS A 472 -26.78 -18.71 -27.15
C LYS A 472 -26.46 -19.93 -28.02
N SER A 473 -25.19 -20.11 -28.40
CA SER A 473 -24.77 -21.20 -29.29
C SER A 473 -24.87 -22.60 -28.66
N LYS A 474 -24.78 -22.68 -27.34
CA LYS A 474 -24.80 -23.93 -26.57
C LYS A 474 -26.21 -24.34 -26.08
N ASN A 475 -27.26 -23.58 -26.46
CA ASN A 475 -28.65 -23.83 -26.08
C ASN A 475 -28.88 -23.88 -24.55
N PHE A 476 -28.22 -23.00 -23.79
CA PHE A 476 -28.48 -22.84 -22.36
C PHE A 476 -29.95 -22.46 -22.09
N ASP A 477 -30.46 -22.80 -20.90
CA ASP A 477 -31.81 -22.41 -20.45
C ASP A 477 -32.13 -20.94 -20.75
N SER A 478 -33.28 -20.71 -21.40
CA SER A 478 -33.72 -19.39 -21.86
C SER A 478 -33.75 -18.33 -20.74
N ARG A 479 -33.98 -18.73 -19.48
CA ARG A 479 -33.97 -17.83 -18.32
C ARG A 479 -32.59 -17.24 -18.06
N ILE A 480 -31.52 -18.02 -18.26
CA ILE A 480 -30.13 -17.55 -18.11
C ILE A 480 -29.83 -16.51 -19.19
N ILE A 481 -30.23 -16.78 -20.43
CA ILE A 481 -30.00 -15.88 -21.56
C ILE A 481 -30.79 -14.58 -21.39
N GLN A 482 -32.06 -14.68 -21.00
CA GLN A 482 -32.90 -13.51 -20.72
C GLN A 482 -32.30 -12.68 -19.58
N PHE A 483 -31.90 -13.33 -18.49
CA PHE A 483 -31.25 -12.69 -17.36
C PHE A 483 -29.97 -11.96 -17.76
N ALA A 484 -29.10 -12.61 -18.55
CA ALA A 484 -27.87 -12.00 -19.05
C ALA A 484 -28.11 -10.78 -19.96
N LEU A 485 -29.25 -10.72 -20.64
CA LEU A 485 -29.63 -9.61 -21.54
C LEU A 485 -30.43 -8.50 -20.85
N SER A 486 -30.91 -8.73 -19.63
CA SER A 486 -31.66 -7.72 -18.86
C SER A 486 -30.80 -6.50 -18.54
N SER A 487 -31.45 -5.34 -18.42
CA SER A 487 -30.78 -4.13 -17.91
C SER A 487 -30.40 -4.30 -16.43
N ARG A 488 -29.38 -3.58 -15.98
CA ARG A 488 -28.96 -3.61 -14.56
C ARG A 488 -30.10 -3.16 -13.65
N GLU A 489 -30.86 -2.15 -14.08
CA GLU A 489 -32.02 -1.63 -13.37
C GLU A 489 -33.12 -2.68 -13.21
N ASP A 490 -33.36 -3.49 -14.24
CA ASP A 490 -34.33 -4.58 -14.17
C ASP A 490 -33.86 -5.68 -13.21
N ILE A 491 -32.56 -6.00 -13.21
CA ILE A 491 -32.01 -6.95 -12.24
C ILE A 491 -32.22 -6.45 -10.81
N ILE A 492 -31.89 -5.17 -10.55
CA ILE A 492 -32.05 -4.54 -9.24
C ILE A 492 -33.50 -4.60 -8.76
N LYS A 493 -34.48 -4.33 -9.63
CA LYS A 493 -35.91 -4.38 -9.30
C LYS A 493 -36.43 -5.79 -9.01
N ASN A 494 -35.77 -6.81 -9.55
CA ASN A 494 -36.18 -8.21 -9.45
C ASN A 494 -35.34 -9.02 -8.46
N ILE A 495 -34.58 -8.36 -7.57
CA ILE A 495 -33.88 -9.05 -6.48
C ILE A 495 -34.92 -9.72 -5.57
N PRO A 496 -34.85 -11.05 -5.36
CA PRO A 496 -35.76 -11.76 -4.47
C PRO A 496 -35.77 -11.19 -3.04
N THR A 497 -36.97 -11.05 -2.48
CA THR A 497 -37.16 -10.55 -1.11
C THR A 497 -37.09 -11.70 -0.09
N PRO A 498 -36.57 -11.46 1.12
CA PRO A 498 -36.59 -12.46 2.19
C PRO A 498 -38.02 -12.83 2.61
N LYS A 499 -38.18 -13.99 3.25
CA LYS A 499 -39.45 -14.41 3.87
C LYS A 499 -39.87 -13.38 4.92
N CYS A 500 -41.13 -12.95 4.90
CA CYS A 500 -41.66 -12.01 5.89
C CYS A 500 -41.73 -12.65 7.29
N LYS A 501 -41.44 -11.84 8.32
CA LYS A 501 -41.68 -12.21 9.72
C LYS A 501 -43.19 -12.38 9.94
N PRO A 502 -43.67 -13.50 10.51
CA PRO A 502 -45.08 -13.65 10.84
C PRO A 502 -45.54 -12.60 11.86
N ASP A 503 -46.81 -12.18 11.77
CA ASP A 503 -47.38 -11.25 12.74
C ASP A 503 -47.41 -11.85 14.15
N GLY A 504 -46.98 -11.08 15.15
CA GLY A 504 -46.92 -11.52 16.54
C GLY A 504 -45.87 -12.59 16.82
N TYR A 505 -44.88 -12.79 15.93
CA TYR A 505 -43.84 -13.80 16.12
C TYR A 505 -42.99 -13.52 17.36
N GLU A 506 -42.85 -14.52 18.24
CA GLU A 506 -41.95 -14.50 19.39
C GLU A 506 -40.66 -15.27 19.10
N TYR A 507 -39.50 -14.65 19.33
CA TYR A 507 -38.20 -15.30 19.10
C TYR A 507 -37.94 -16.45 20.06
N SER A 508 -37.35 -17.53 19.56
CA SER A 508 -36.97 -18.65 20.41
C SER A 508 -35.94 -18.22 21.48
N LYS A 509 -36.11 -18.69 22.72
CA LYS A 509 -35.17 -18.40 23.83
C LYS A 509 -33.72 -18.72 23.48
N LYS A 510 -33.52 -19.81 22.73
CA LYS A 510 -32.21 -20.25 22.23
C LYS A 510 -31.54 -19.20 21.34
N LEU A 511 -32.30 -18.47 20.54
CA LEU A 511 -31.80 -17.39 19.70
C LEU A 511 -31.39 -16.18 20.56
N ILE A 512 -32.27 -15.79 21.50
CA ILE A 512 -32.06 -14.67 22.43
C ILE A 512 -30.76 -14.86 23.22
N ASP A 513 -30.56 -16.04 23.82
CA ASP A 513 -29.35 -16.38 24.58
C ASP A 513 -28.07 -16.29 23.72
N LYS A 514 -28.16 -16.65 22.44
CA LYS A 514 -27.02 -16.61 21.52
C LYS A 514 -26.61 -15.18 21.18
N ILE A 515 -27.55 -14.24 21.05
CA ILE A 515 -27.24 -12.82 20.79
C ILE A 515 -26.56 -12.17 21.99
N TYR A 516 -27.01 -12.47 23.21
CA TYR A 516 -26.37 -11.93 24.40
C TYR A 516 -24.88 -12.30 24.46
N SER A 517 -24.50 -13.49 23.99
CA SER A 517 -23.09 -13.86 23.87
C SER A 517 -22.35 -13.04 22.80
N VAL A 518 -22.98 -12.72 21.67
CA VAL A 518 -22.40 -11.87 20.63
C VAL A 518 -22.26 -10.42 21.08
N ASN A 519 -23.24 -9.85 21.78
CA ASN A 519 -23.12 -8.50 22.36
C ASN A 519 -21.94 -8.40 23.34
N ASN A 520 -21.63 -9.48 24.06
CA ASN A 520 -20.45 -9.51 24.92
C ASN A 520 -19.14 -9.59 24.13
N ILE A 521 -19.10 -10.34 23.02
CA ILE A 521 -17.95 -10.37 22.10
C ILE A 521 -17.76 -9.00 21.43
N MET A 522 -18.84 -8.36 20.98
CA MET A 522 -18.80 -7.03 20.35
C MET A 522 -18.39 -5.91 21.31
N LYS A 523 -18.56 -6.09 22.63
CA LYS A 523 -18.03 -5.18 23.64
C LYS A 523 -16.53 -5.38 23.92
N GLN A 524 -15.98 -6.55 23.57
CA GLN A 524 -14.56 -6.88 23.78
C GLN A 524 -13.67 -6.51 22.58
N VAL A 525 -14.24 -6.44 21.38
CA VAL A 525 -13.61 -5.94 20.15
C VAL A 525 -13.73 -4.43 20.10
#